data_AF-A0AAD4X707-F1
#
_entry.id   AF-A0AAD4X707-F1
#
_cell.length_a   1.000
_cell.length_b   1.000
_cell.length_c   1.000
_cell.angle_alpha   90.00
_cell.angle_beta   90.00
_cell.angle_gamma   90.00
#
_symmetry.space_group_name_H-M   'P 1'
#
loop_
_entity.id
_entity.type
_entity.pdbx_description
1 polymer ?
#
loop_
_entity_poly.entity_id
_entity_poly.type
_entity_poly.pdbx_seq_one_letter_code
_entity_poly.pdbx_strand_id
1 'polypeptide(L)'
;MLKCSGDLPVPRNYIDYEVREKPDLQTWMQGGPNYIMLQHLNIDGICTIGSVLGQSVALDYYCCLVDQLVNEYSGVNFRLEASGACKKGIKQSILLGEMDAIAIAIYRFGLSERSDIAWEDDTKYSQMLDYLLDNFNLVERFEGLDRKYKIGEVRVFFLYVYYIH
;
A
#
# COMPACT_ATOMS: atom_id res chain seq x y z
N MET A 1 -10.59 -20.83 5.25
CA MET A 1 -10.51 -20.71 3.78
C MET A 1 -10.73 -19.24 3.44
N LEU A 2 -9.65 -18.45 3.42
CA LEU A 2 -9.70 -17.05 2.99
C LEU A 2 -9.68 -17.05 1.46
N LYS A 3 -10.85 -16.87 0.84
CA LYS A 3 -10.94 -16.53 -0.57
C LYS A 3 -10.35 -15.12 -0.72
N CYS A 4 -9.11 -15.05 -1.17
CA CYS A 4 -8.68 -13.89 -1.93
C CYS A 4 -9.40 -14.01 -3.27
N SER A 5 -10.33 -13.10 -3.52
CA SER A 5 -10.93 -12.91 -4.83
C SER A 5 -9.81 -12.88 -5.88
N GLY A 6 -10.04 -13.64 -6.95
CA GLY A 6 -9.20 -13.62 -8.13
C GLY A 6 -9.14 -12.22 -8.73
N ASP A 7 -8.10 -12.05 -9.54
CA ASP A 7 -7.63 -10.83 -10.16
C ASP A 7 -6.78 -9.96 -9.22
N LEU A 8 -5.52 -9.74 -9.62
CA LEU A 8 -4.80 -8.55 -9.19
C LEU A 8 -5.78 -7.37 -9.29
N PRO A 9 -5.79 -6.42 -8.36
CA PRO A 9 -6.55 -5.20 -8.57
C PRO A 9 -6.16 -4.71 -9.96
N VAL A 10 -7.14 -4.62 -10.86
CA VAL A 10 -6.97 -3.98 -12.17
C VAL A 10 -6.15 -2.74 -11.88
N PRO A 11 -4.98 -2.52 -12.52
CA PRO A 11 -4.21 -1.31 -12.27
C PRO A 11 -5.20 -0.17 -12.46
N ARG A 12 -5.58 0.51 -11.38
CA ARG A 12 -6.42 1.68 -11.55
C ARG A 12 -5.55 2.60 -12.39
N ASN A 13 -6.11 3.26 -13.39
CA ASN A 13 -5.33 4.13 -14.23
C ASN A 13 -4.95 5.39 -13.43
N TYR A 14 -4.02 5.26 -12.48
CA TYR A 14 -3.43 6.33 -11.68
C TYR A 14 -2.77 7.37 -12.58
N ILE A 15 -2.26 6.91 -13.72
CA ILE A 15 -1.65 7.71 -14.78
C ILE A 15 -2.67 8.62 -15.47
N ASP A 16 -3.95 8.22 -15.51
CA ASP A 16 -5.01 8.95 -16.20
C ASP A 16 -5.86 9.79 -15.23
N TYR A 17 -5.45 9.94 -13.95
CA TYR A 17 -6.19 10.76 -13.00
C TYR A 17 -5.96 12.25 -13.28
N GLU A 18 -6.99 12.94 -13.75
CA GLU A 18 -6.87 14.33 -14.20
C GLU A 18 -7.10 15.33 -13.07
N VAL A 19 -6.26 16.36 -13.03
CA VAL A 19 -6.46 17.53 -12.16
C VAL A 19 -6.90 18.70 -13.04
N ARG A 20 -8.09 19.24 -12.78
CA ARG A 20 -8.72 20.27 -13.60
C ARG A 20 -8.93 21.53 -12.77
N GLU A 21 -8.63 22.68 -13.35
CA GLU A 21 -9.00 23.98 -12.76
C GLU A 21 -10.33 24.47 -13.36
N LYS A 22 -11.25 24.90 -12.50
CA LYS A 22 -12.55 25.47 -12.90
C LYS A 22 -12.93 26.64 -11.99
N PRO A 23 -12.62 27.89 -12.37
CA PRO A 23 -12.87 29.07 -11.53
C PRO A 23 -14.34 29.28 -11.16
N ASP A 24 -15.26 28.89 -12.04
CA ASP A 24 -16.71 29.03 -11.84
C ASP A 24 -17.34 27.93 -10.96
N LEU A 25 -16.52 27.12 -10.29
CA LEU A 25 -17.00 26.06 -9.40
C LEU A 25 -17.67 26.69 -8.16
N GLN A 26 -18.89 26.25 -7.85
CA GLN A 26 -19.68 26.72 -6.70
C GLN A 26 -19.02 26.33 -5.36
N THR A 27 -18.32 25.19 -5.36
CA THR A 27 -17.52 24.69 -4.25
C THR A 27 -16.04 24.86 -4.58
N TRP A 28 -15.18 24.79 -3.56
CA TRP A 28 -13.75 24.91 -3.76
C TRP A 28 -13.14 23.68 -4.48
N MET A 29 -13.77 22.50 -4.32
CA MET A 29 -13.44 21.26 -5.04
C MET A 29 -14.69 20.49 -5.47
N GLN A 30 -14.55 19.64 -6.49
CA GLN A 30 -15.54 18.63 -6.87
C GLN A 30 -14.83 17.38 -7.39
N GLY A 31 -15.13 16.24 -6.77
CA GLY A 31 -14.61 14.94 -7.16
C GLY A 31 -15.38 14.27 -8.29
N GLY A 32 -14.67 13.52 -9.15
CA GLY A 32 -15.23 12.65 -10.18
C GLY A 32 -14.45 11.32 -10.28
N PRO A 33 -14.94 10.35 -11.07
CA PRO A 33 -14.36 8.99 -11.08
C PRO A 33 -12.86 8.93 -11.39
N ASN A 34 -12.39 9.74 -12.35
CA ASN A 34 -11.00 9.80 -12.80
C ASN A 34 -10.45 11.23 -12.81
N TYR A 35 -11.06 12.14 -12.04
CA TYR A 35 -10.58 13.51 -11.99
C TYR A 35 -10.97 14.20 -10.68
N ILE A 36 -10.25 15.26 -10.36
CA ILE A 36 -10.66 16.25 -9.37
C ILE A 36 -10.67 17.63 -10.01
N MET A 37 -11.76 18.37 -9.81
CA MET A 37 -11.86 19.78 -10.19
C MET A 37 -11.60 20.65 -8.97
N LEU A 38 -10.71 21.63 -9.11
CA LEU A 38 -10.43 22.65 -8.09
C LEU A 38 -10.82 24.03 -8.62
N GLN A 39 -11.33 24.89 -7.74
CA GLN A 39 -11.64 26.27 -8.10
C GLN A 39 -10.38 27.03 -8.52
N HIS A 40 -9.29 26.83 -7.77
CA HIS A 40 -7.96 27.35 -8.06
C HIS A 40 -6.94 26.25 -7.81
N LEU A 41 -6.07 26.00 -8.80
CA LEU A 41 -4.98 25.06 -8.66
C LEU A 41 -3.76 25.76 -8.04
N ASN A 42 -3.21 25.21 -6.98
CA ASN A 42 -2.00 25.71 -6.34
C ASN A 42 -1.04 24.58 -5.99
N ILE A 43 0.16 24.97 -5.54
CA ILE A 43 1.24 24.03 -5.22
C ILE A 43 0.79 23.04 -4.15
N ASP A 44 0.11 23.51 -3.10
CA ASP A 44 -0.33 22.67 -1.99
C ASP A 44 -1.33 21.60 -2.46
N GLY A 45 -2.35 22.00 -3.23
CA GLY A 45 -3.30 21.06 -3.83
C GLY A 45 -2.65 20.06 -4.77
N ILE A 46 -1.67 20.49 -5.59
CA ILE A 46 -0.89 19.58 -6.44
C ILE A 46 -0.09 18.58 -5.59
N CYS A 47 0.57 19.05 -4.53
CA CYS A 47 1.33 18.20 -3.62
C CYS A 47 0.45 17.19 -2.90
N THR A 48 -0.73 17.59 -2.41
CA THR A 48 -1.69 16.67 -1.77
C THR A 48 -2.15 15.57 -2.73
N ILE A 49 -2.53 15.93 -3.98
CA ILE A 49 -2.94 14.94 -4.98
C ILE A 49 -1.78 14.01 -5.32
N GLY A 50 -0.60 14.58 -5.57
CA GLY A 50 0.61 13.83 -5.93
C GLY A 50 1.01 12.83 -4.84
N SER A 51 0.92 13.22 -3.57
CA SER A 51 1.19 12.34 -2.43
C SER A 51 0.22 11.15 -2.39
N VAL A 52 -1.08 11.40 -2.50
CA VAL A 52 -2.10 10.32 -2.50
C VAL A 52 -1.91 9.38 -3.69
N LEU A 53 -1.67 9.91 -4.90
CA LEU A 53 -1.41 9.08 -6.08
C LEU A 53 -0.13 8.26 -5.92
N GLY A 54 0.95 8.86 -5.41
CA GLY A 54 2.21 8.18 -5.13
C GLY A 54 2.07 7.06 -4.10
N GLN A 55 1.35 7.33 -2.99
CA GLN A 55 1.02 6.33 -1.98
C GLN A 55 0.19 5.19 -2.56
N SER A 56 -0.79 5.50 -3.40
CA SER A 56 -1.63 4.51 -4.08
C SER A 56 -0.83 3.55 -4.95
N VAL A 57 0.11 4.06 -5.75
CA VAL A 57 1.02 3.24 -6.57
C VAL A 57 1.94 2.41 -5.71
N ALA A 58 2.49 3.00 -4.65
CA ALA A 58 3.40 2.29 -3.75
C ALA A 58 2.68 1.14 -3.00
N LEU A 59 1.44 1.35 -2.56
CA LEU A 59 0.63 0.29 -1.95
C LEU A 59 0.42 -0.89 -2.89
N ASP A 60 0.15 -0.66 -4.18
CA ASP A 60 0.04 -1.75 -5.16
C ASP A 60 1.35 -2.54 -5.29
N TYR A 61 2.48 -1.82 -5.35
CA TYR A 61 3.80 -2.45 -5.39
C TYR A 61 4.04 -3.33 -4.15
N TYR A 62 3.80 -2.81 -2.95
CA TYR A 62 4.02 -3.57 -1.71
C TYR A 62 3.02 -4.73 -1.53
N CYS A 63 1.78 -4.58 -1.98
CA CYS A 63 0.82 -5.70 -2.00
C CYS A 63 1.32 -6.84 -2.87
N CYS A 64 1.80 -6.53 -4.08
CA CYS A 64 2.38 -7.54 -4.97
C CYS A 64 3.63 -8.19 -4.37
N LEU A 65 4.49 -7.39 -3.72
CA LEU A 65 5.70 -7.89 -3.09
C LEU A 65 5.39 -8.84 -1.92
N VAL A 66 4.43 -8.49 -1.06
CA VAL A 66 3.96 -9.38 0.02
C VAL A 66 3.36 -10.67 -0.53
N ASP A 67 2.55 -10.59 -1.59
CA ASP A 67 1.96 -11.78 -2.22
C ASP A 67 3.03 -12.70 -2.83
N GLN A 68 4.06 -12.13 -3.48
CA GLN A 68 5.21 -12.87 -3.97
C GLN A 68 5.97 -13.56 -2.83
N LEU A 69 6.27 -12.81 -1.76
CA LEU A 69 6.96 -13.32 -0.58
C LEU A 69 6.21 -14.50 0.05
N VAL A 70 4.90 -14.36 0.26
CA VAL A 70 4.05 -15.41 0.84
C VAL A 70 3.97 -16.64 -0.07
N ASN A 71 3.91 -16.45 -1.39
CA ASN A 71 3.90 -17.56 -2.37
C ASN A 71 5.24 -18.29 -2.43
N GLU A 72 6.35 -17.55 -2.51
CA GLU A 72 7.70 -18.12 -2.46
C GLU A 72 7.92 -18.92 -1.18
N TYR A 73 7.48 -18.37 -0.05
CA TYR A 73 7.51 -19.04 1.23
C TYR A 73 6.67 -20.32 1.25
N SER A 74 5.43 -20.28 0.77
CA SER A 74 4.54 -21.45 0.74
C SER A 74 5.14 -22.59 -0.10
N GLY A 75 5.80 -22.27 -1.20
CA GLY A 75 6.54 -23.23 -2.01
C GLY A 75 7.79 -23.79 -1.32
N VAL A 76 8.52 -22.96 -0.55
CA VAL A 76 9.64 -23.43 0.27
C VAL A 76 9.15 -24.36 1.37
N ASN A 77 8.06 -24.02 2.07
CA ASN A 77 7.50 -24.82 3.14
C ASN A 77 7.04 -26.20 2.65
N PHE A 78 6.34 -26.25 1.52
CA PHE A 78 5.93 -27.51 0.90
C PHE A 78 7.14 -28.42 0.57
N ARG A 79 8.20 -27.87 -0.01
CA ARG A 79 9.42 -28.65 -0.32
C ARG A 79 10.17 -29.10 0.93
N LEU A 80 10.16 -28.27 1.99
CA LEU A 80 10.76 -28.61 3.27
C LEU A 80 10.01 -29.77 3.94
N GLU A 81 8.68 -29.70 4.02
CA GLU A 81 7.82 -30.77 4.54
C GLU A 81 7.99 -32.08 3.74
N ALA A 82 8.14 -31.99 2.41
CA ALA A 82 8.27 -33.17 1.54
C ALA A 82 9.67 -33.82 1.51
N SER A 83 10.75 -33.04 1.68
CA SER A 83 12.12 -33.53 1.45
C SER A 83 13.03 -33.52 2.69
N GLY A 84 12.66 -32.80 3.76
CA GLY A 84 13.51 -32.62 4.95
C GLY A 84 14.83 -31.86 4.72
N ALA A 85 15.17 -31.49 3.48
CA ALA A 85 16.46 -30.89 3.12
C ALA A 85 16.25 -29.49 2.51
N CYS A 86 16.70 -28.47 3.23
CA CYS A 86 16.71 -27.09 2.74
C CYS A 86 18.13 -26.64 2.41
N LYS A 87 18.35 -26.03 1.23
CA LYS A 87 19.51 -25.16 0.99
C LYS A 87 19.29 -23.85 1.78
N LYS A 88 19.52 -23.93 3.09
CA LYS A 88 18.88 -23.14 4.15
C LYS A 88 19.39 -21.71 4.33
N GLY A 89 20.65 -21.42 4.04
CA GLY A 89 21.26 -20.13 4.43
C GLY A 89 20.81 -18.91 3.62
N ILE A 90 20.96 -18.93 2.29
CA ILE A 90 20.88 -17.71 1.46
C ILE A 90 19.44 -17.31 1.15
N LYS A 91 18.56 -18.29 0.89
CA LYS A 91 17.17 -17.99 0.50
C LYS A 91 16.34 -17.46 1.68
N GLN A 92 16.63 -17.89 2.90
CA GLN A 92 15.94 -17.40 4.10
C GLN A 92 16.42 -15.99 4.50
N SER A 93 17.72 -15.69 4.41
CA SER A 93 18.22 -14.35 4.73
C SER A 93 17.72 -13.27 3.75
N ILE A 94 17.58 -13.60 2.46
CA ILE A 94 16.98 -12.70 1.46
C ILE A 94 15.51 -12.43 1.82
N LEU A 95 14.76 -13.48 2.18
CA LEU A 95 13.35 -13.38 2.55
C LEU A 95 13.15 -12.49 3.79
N LEU A 96 13.99 -12.64 4.83
CA LEU A 96 13.93 -11.78 6.02
C LEU A 96 14.24 -10.31 5.69
N GLY A 97 15.20 -10.04 4.80
CA GLY A 97 15.52 -8.69 4.36
C GLY A 97 14.39 -8.00 3.60
N GLU A 98 13.67 -8.76 2.76
CA GLU A 98 12.48 -8.26 2.04
C GLU A 98 11.34 -7.92 3.01
N MET A 99 11.18 -8.70 4.08
CA MET A 99 10.17 -8.44 5.11
C MET A 99 10.44 -7.17 5.90
N ASP A 100 11.69 -6.96 6.31
CA ASP A 100 12.08 -5.75 7.03
C ASP A 100 11.85 -4.49 6.18
N ALA A 101 12.17 -4.56 4.87
CA ALA A 101 11.88 -3.48 3.93
C ALA A 101 10.37 -3.17 3.82
N ILE A 102 9.51 -4.21 3.83
CA ILE A 102 8.05 -4.05 3.81
C ILE A 102 7.54 -3.46 5.14
N ALA A 103 8.10 -3.89 6.28
CA ALA A 103 7.73 -3.34 7.59
C ALA A 103 8.05 -1.85 7.68
N ILE A 104 9.24 -1.44 7.22
CA ILE A 104 9.64 -0.04 7.14
C ILE A 104 8.68 0.74 6.23
N ALA A 105 8.31 0.17 5.08
CA ALA A 105 7.37 0.81 4.17
C ALA A 105 6.00 1.01 4.83
N ILE A 106 5.41 -0.04 5.42
CA ILE A 106 4.13 0.02 6.14
C ILE A 106 4.17 1.08 7.25
N TYR A 107 5.24 1.09 8.06
CA TYR A 107 5.41 2.09 9.12
C TYR A 107 5.44 3.51 8.56
N ARG A 108 6.19 3.75 7.47
CA ARG A 108 6.28 5.07 6.83
C ARG A 108 4.95 5.50 6.20
N PHE A 109 4.18 4.59 5.61
CA PHE A 109 2.84 4.90 5.10
C PHE A 109 1.88 5.30 6.22
N GLY A 110 1.81 4.50 7.30
CA GLY A 110 0.95 4.83 8.44
C GLY A 110 1.32 6.14 9.14
N LEU A 111 2.58 6.58 9.05
CA LEU A 111 3.00 7.91 9.49
C LEU A 111 2.65 9.01 8.50
N SER A 112 2.82 8.79 7.19
CA SER A 112 2.55 9.78 6.13
C SER A 112 1.06 10.13 6.01
N GLU A 113 0.14 9.18 6.28
CA GLU A 113 -1.30 9.46 6.41
C GLU A 113 -1.61 10.50 7.52
N ARG A 114 -0.72 10.66 8.51
CA ARG A 114 -0.92 11.55 9.66
C ARG A 114 0.00 12.78 9.68
N SER A 115 1.16 12.74 9.03
CA SER A 115 2.17 13.82 9.14
C SER A 115 2.05 14.91 8.09
N ASP A 116 1.64 14.57 6.86
CA ASP A 116 1.83 15.51 5.74
C ASP A 116 0.73 16.57 5.64
N ILE A 117 -0.34 16.44 6.44
CA ILE A 117 -1.51 17.35 6.47
C ILE A 117 -1.70 17.94 7.87
N ALA A 118 -0.64 17.89 8.66
CA ALA A 118 -0.57 18.52 9.95
C ALA A 118 -0.30 20.04 9.74
N TRP A 119 -1.41 20.78 9.63
CA TRP A 119 -1.64 22.16 10.10
C TRP A 119 -1.49 23.36 9.13
N GLU A 120 -2.44 24.29 9.32
CA GLU A 120 -2.58 25.68 8.85
C GLU A 120 -3.40 25.92 7.56
N ASP A 121 -4.64 25.41 7.47
CA ASP A 121 -5.85 26.09 6.91
C ASP A 121 -7.03 25.08 6.74
N ASP A 122 -7.39 24.48 7.87
CA ASP A 122 -7.74 23.05 8.11
C ASP A 122 -9.04 22.45 7.53
N THR A 123 -9.78 23.12 6.64
CA THR A 123 -11.03 22.51 6.10
C THR A 123 -10.95 22.13 4.64
N LYS A 124 -10.22 22.87 3.81
CA LYS A 124 -10.17 22.59 2.37
C LYS A 124 -9.28 21.37 2.10
N TYR A 125 -7.98 21.45 2.30
CA TYR A 125 -7.08 20.33 1.99
C TYR A 125 -7.40 19.06 2.80
N SER A 126 -7.92 19.21 4.01
CA SER A 126 -8.43 18.08 4.81
C SER A 126 -9.61 17.37 4.11
N GLN A 127 -10.64 18.11 3.65
CA GLN A 127 -11.75 17.53 2.87
C GLN A 127 -11.29 16.84 1.58
N MET A 128 -10.31 17.42 0.90
CA MET A 128 -9.76 16.87 -0.33
C MET A 128 -8.91 15.64 -0.08
N LEU A 129 -8.11 15.64 0.97
CA LEU A 129 -7.40 14.46 1.42
C LEU A 129 -8.40 13.34 1.70
N ASP A 130 -9.39 13.59 2.55
CA ASP A 130 -10.39 12.59 2.94
C ASP A 130 -11.09 12.00 1.71
N TYR A 131 -11.50 12.87 0.78
CA TYR A 131 -12.08 12.45 -0.49
C TYR A 131 -11.12 11.57 -1.32
N LEU A 132 -9.85 11.95 -1.42
CA LEU A 132 -8.86 11.20 -2.19
C LEU A 132 -8.50 9.86 -1.51
N LEU A 133 -8.34 9.84 -0.19
CA LEU A 133 -8.10 8.62 0.59
C LEU A 133 -9.24 7.61 0.40
N ASP A 134 -10.49 8.08 0.43
CA ASP A 134 -11.68 7.26 0.18
C ASP A 134 -11.76 6.82 -1.29
N ASN A 135 -11.59 7.74 -2.24
CA ASN A 135 -11.65 7.42 -3.68
C ASN A 135 -10.60 6.36 -4.10
N PHE A 136 -9.44 6.35 -3.46
CA PHE A 136 -8.39 5.35 -3.70
C PHE A 136 -8.41 4.16 -2.72
N ASN A 137 -9.38 4.13 -1.81
CA ASN A 137 -9.52 3.17 -0.70
C ASN A 137 -8.19 2.96 0.04
N LEU A 138 -7.41 4.01 0.27
CA LEU A 138 -6.05 3.90 0.77
C LEU A 138 -6.01 3.28 2.16
N VAL A 139 -6.91 3.71 3.05
CA VAL A 139 -7.02 3.19 4.42
C VAL A 139 -7.31 1.69 4.41
N GLU A 140 -8.33 1.23 3.66
CA GLU A 140 -8.69 -0.19 3.59
C GLU A 140 -7.56 -1.04 2.98
N ARG A 141 -6.89 -0.54 1.94
CA ARG A 141 -5.78 -1.25 1.30
C ARG A 141 -4.57 -1.34 2.21
N PHE A 142 -4.29 -0.28 2.96
CA PHE A 142 -3.23 -0.26 3.94
C PHE A 142 -3.50 -1.28 5.06
N GLU A 143 -4.70 -1.30 5.62
CA GLU A 143 -5.11 -2.31 6.60
C GLU A 143 -5.01 -3.74 6.05
N GLY A 144 -5.40 -3.93 4.77
CA GLY A 144 -5.25 -5.19 4.07
C GLY A 144 -3.79 -5.63 3.92
N LEU A 145 -2.90 -4.70 3.57
CA LEU A 145 -1.47 -4.92 3.46
C LEU A 145 -0.84 -5.27 4.82
N ASP A 146 -1.13 -4.49 5.87
CA ASP A 146 -0.64 -4.73 7.24
C ASP A 146 -1.07 -6.11 7.75
N ARG A 147 -2.35 -6.47 7.54
CA ARG A 147 -2.85 -7.81 7.91
C ARG A 147 -2.12 -8.92 7.15
N LYS A 148 -1.94 -8.77 5.83
CA LYS A 148 -1.22 -9.76 5.01
C LYS A 148 0.24 -9.91 5.47
N TYR A 149 0.91 -8.80 5.71
CA TYR A 149 2.28 -8.76 6.21
C TYR A 149 2.41 -9.52 7.54
N LYS A 150 1.55 -9.23 8.53
CA LYS A 150 1.53 -9.92 9.83
C LYS A 150 1.35 -11.43 9.71
N ILE A 151 0.52 -11.88 8.76
CA ILE A 151 0.35 -13.32 8.49
C ILE A 151 1.62 -13.92 7.88
N GLY A 152 2.27 -13.21 6.96
CA GLY A 152 3.55 -13.62 6.38
C GLY A 152 4.67 -13.71 7.42
N GLU A 153 4.77 -12.71 8.29
CA GLU A 153 5.71 -12.63 9.40
C GLU A 153 5.64 -13.83 10.33
N VAL A 154 4.44 -14.11 10.87
CA VAL A 154 4.24 -15.26 11.76
C VAL A 154 4.66 -16.58 11.08
N ARG A 155 4.38 -16.72 9.78
CA ARG A 155 4.76 -17.92 9.03
C ARG A 155 6.27 -18.04 8.91
N VAL A 156 6.96 -17.00 8.47
CA VAL A 156 8.42 -17.01 8.30
C VAL A 156 9.14 -17.26 9.61
N PHE A 157 8.73 -16.59 10.70
CA PHE A 157 9.31 -16.79 12.02
C PHE A 157 9.15 -18.23 12.54
N PHE A 158 7.99 -18.87 12.30
CA PHE A 158 7.75 -20.24 12.75
C PHE A 158 8.80 -21.21 12.18
N LEU A 159 9.18 -21.09 10.91
CA LEU A 159 10.22 -21.95 10.32
C LEU A 159 11.63 -21.64 10.80
N TYR A 160 11.95 -20.37 11.05
CA TYR A 160 13.25 -19.99 11.59
C TYR A 160 13.46 -20.66 12.96
N VAL A 161 12.45 -20.64 13.84
CA VAL A 161 12.55 -21.20 15.19
C VAL A 161 12.47 -22.73 15.20
N TYR A 162 11.54 -23.35 14.46
CA TYR A 162 11.30 -24.79 14.56
C TYR A 162 12.25 -25.68 13.77
N TYR A 163 12.95 -25.13 12.78
CA TYR A 163 13.82 -25.94 11.92
C TYR A 163 15.30 -25.55 12.01
N ILE A 164 15.68 -24.42 12.63
CA ILE A 164 17.10 -24.03 12.76
C ILE A 164 17.70 -24.47 14.12
N HIS A 165 16.88 -25.02 15.02
CA HIS A 165 17.33 -25.86 16.14
C HIS A 165 16.96 -27.33 15.91
#